data_AF-L1L2H5-F1
#
_entry.id   AF-L1L2H5-F1
#
_cell.length_a   1.000
_cell.length_b   1.000
_cell.length_c   1.000
_cell.angle_alpha   90.00
_cell.angle_beta   90.00
_cell.angle_gamma   90.00
#
_symmetry.space_group_name_H-M   'P 1'
#
loop_
_entity.id
_entity.type
_entity.pdbx_description
1 polymer ?
#
loop_
_entity_poly.entity_id
_entity_poly.type
_entity_poly.pdbx_seq_one_letter_code
_entity_poly.pdbx_strand_id
1 'polypeptide(L)'
;MKHRGRHRRRRRGRALRASLAGTALALTAAATLISTSQAAGGETPGALSSITSARELRSLQLRETLTDPTALHTLTNEMGGGVGVDEVLQSANHVMRNEGDCFVTEKGSLPVQPAASRAYCWEAGDAVNETWVPRSVATSRNNQVIVSGWTHSGVESDVVGGDAGADGTDSDGTNSRGTDDQGLARVAFVDAGDPGSLTYRWVLLVVPRADGNGFTALRSRLGGMAWYEDKLIVTARGPKSRGQQDDSLYVFDLARFLRADVTDSDAIGKVGDGWSAHHYRYALPAVASYSPATGGTCDARDNDGVPCFGSLSLDRTSATPSIVATEWFAPSREKPARVWRYGIDTTGDRTGLLTATGRMSDVVATEAYETEAAGVRGVLSHKGHWYIGQASEDLDKPGTLWRQDEDGAKAPQCAADKPGIKSDLKSYACWGRHSVSLSYSPETDEVWTLTDPIPERVLYAVKLSDVESALS
;
A
#
# COMPACT_ATOMS: atom_id res chain seq x y z
N MET A 1 55.99 28.89 16.44
CA MET A 1 57.03 28.72 17.49
C MET A 1 56.40 28.88 18.87
N LYS A 2 56.87 28.07 19.83
CA LYS A 2 56.61 28.06 21.29
C LYS A 2 55.39 27.30 21.82
N HIS A 3 55.70 26.09 22.27
CA HIS A 3 55.03 25.26 23.27
C HIS A 3 54.81 25.93 24.64
N ARG A 4 53.90 25.29 25.40
CA ARG A 4 53.74 25.16 26.88
C ARG A 4 52.40 25.76 27.34
N GLY A 5 51.62 25.17 28.23
CA GLY A 5 51.80 24.00 29.09
C GLY A 5 50.62 23.90 30.06
N ARG A 6 50.42 22.68 30.58
CA ARG A 6 49.43 22.24 31.58
C ARG A 6 49.10 23.26 32.69
N HIS A 7 47.84 23.25 33.15
CA HIS A 7 47.53 23.31 34.57
C HIS A 7 46.39 22.36 34.99
N ARG A 8 46.68 21.64 36.06
CA ARG A 8 45.84 20.70 36.81
C ARG A 8 45.30 21.45 38.02
N ARG A 9 44.01 21.35 38.35
CA ARG A 9 43.54 21.57 39.73
C ARG A 9 42.35 20.66 40.07
N ARG A 10 42.29 20.35 41.35
CA ARG A 10 41.76 19.15 41.99
C ARG A 10 40.85 19.62 43.15
N ARG A 11 39.87 18.78 43.51
CA ARG A 11 39.17 18.64 44.81
C ARG A 11 37.97 19.57 45.11
N ARG A 12 36.82 18.93 45.39
CA ARG A 12 36.16 18.70 46.71
C ARG A 12 34.71 18.30 46.37
N GLY A 13 34.12 17.18 46.80
CA GLY A 13 34.20 16.51 48.09
C GLY A 13 33.17 17.11 49.05
N ARG A 14 31.89 16.72 48.94
CA ARG A 14 30.89 16.86 50.02
C ARG A 14 30.07 15.58 50.12
N ALA A 15 30.19 14.97 51.30
CA ALA A 15 29.40 13.85 51.77
C ALA A 15 28.06 14.36 52.30
N LEU A 16 27.01 13.55 52.15
CA LEU A 16 25.81 13.60 52.99
C LEU A 16 25.48 12.16 53.37
N ARG A 17 25.60 11.87 54.67
CA ARG A 17 25.23 10.62 55.31
C ARG A 17 23.75 10.66 55.70
N ALA A 18 23.08 9.56 55.35
CA ALA A 18 21.92 8.88 55.90
C ALA A 18 21.14 9.49 57.10
N SER A 19 19.82 9.37 57.02
CA SER A 19 19.02 8.82 58.12
C SER A 19 17.95 7.86 57.57
N LEU A 20 17.89 6.68 58.17
CA LEU A 20 16.95 5.59 57.95
C LEU A 20 15.67 5.86 58.76
N ALA A 21 14.50 5.67 58.16
CA ALA A 21 13.27 5.31 58.86
C ALA A 21 12.54 4.29 57.98
N GLY A 22 12.27 3.11 58.54
CA GLY A 22 11.76 1.96 57.83
C GLY A 22 10.24 1.82 57.83
N THR A 23 9.83 0.63 57.37
CA THR A 23 8.49 0.03 57.34
C THR A 23 7.58 0.43 56.18
N ALA A 24 7.57 -0.38 55.12
CA ALA A 24 6.40 -1.19 54.71
C ALA A 24 6.76 -2.00 53.44
N LEU A 25 6.83 -3.32 53.59
CA LEU A 25 6.84 -4.27 52.48
C LEU A 25 5.45 -4.27 51.85
N ALA A 26 5.30 -3.60 50.71
CA ALA A 26 4.24 -3.87 49.75
C ALA A 26 4.92 -4.30 48.45
N LEU A 27 5.00 -5.62 48.23
CA LEU A 27 5.38 -6.22 46.96
C LEU A 27 4.23 -5.99 45.96
N THR A 28 4.13 -4.78 45.41
CA THR A 28 3.51 -4.60 44.09
C THR A 28 4.56 -5.04 43.07
N ALA A 29 4.39 -6.26 42.57
CA ALA A 29 5.09 -6.73 41.38
C ALA A 29 4.64 -5.89 40.18
N ALA A 30 5.25 -4.72 40.00
CA ALA A 30 5.28 -4.04 38.73
C ALA A 30 6.24 -4.83 37.84
N ALA A 31 5.69 -5.75 37.05
CA ALA A 31 6.42 -6.37 35.96
C ALA A 31 6.62 -5.30 34.88
N THR A 32 7.61 -4.45 35.04
CA THR A 32 8.20 -3.72 33.90
C THR A 32 9.02 -4.73 33.11
N LEU A 33 8.35 -5.52 32.28
CA LEU A 33 8.99 -6.21 31.17
C LEU A 33 9.39 -5.12 30.19
N ILE A 34 10.67 -4.72 30.25
CA ILE A 34 11.33 -4.06 29.14
C ILE A 34 11.46 -5.16 28.09
N SER A 35 10.50 -5.23 27.17
CA SER A 35 10.55 -6.14 26.03
C SER A 35 11.68 -5.70 25.12
N THR A 36 12.73 -6.50 25.09
CA THR A 36 13.79 -6.40 24.10
C THR A 36 13.48 -7.38 22.97
N SER A 37 13.41 -6.86 21.74
CA SER A 37 13.60 -7.57 20.47
C SER A 37 12.43 -8.42 19.96
N GLN A 38 11.53 -7.82 19.19
CA GLN A 38 10.53 -8.52 18.40
C GLN A 38 11.16 -9.09 17.11
N ALA A 39 11.89 -10.18 17.23
CA ALA A 39 12.13 -11.02 16.06
C ALA A 39 10.77 -11.53 15.55
N ALA A 40 10.57 -11.57 14.23
CA ALA A 40 9.39 -12.10 13.53
C ALA A 40 9.11 -13.62 13.78
N GLY A 41 9.23 -14.09 15.02
CA GLY A 41 9.09 -15.49 15.42
C GLY A 41 8.95 -15.71 16.93
N GLY A 42 8.43 -14.74 17.69
CA GLY A 42 8.26 -14.87 19.16
C GLY A 42 6.80 -14.89 19.62
N GLU A 43 6.02 -13.86 19.27
CA GLU A 43 4.68 -13.65 19.83
C GLU A 43 3.67 -13.34 18.72
N THR A 44 2.45 -13.87 18.87
CA THR A 44 1.34 -13.64 17.94
C THR A 44 0.68 -12.29 18.24
N PRO A 45 0.14 -11.54 17.25
CA PRO A 45 -0.56 -10.28 17.50
C PRO A 45 -1.90 -10.44 18.25
N GLY A 46 -2.31 -11.67 18.57
CA GLY A 46 -3.52 -11.93 19.36
C GLY A 46 -4.82 -11.65 18.60
N ALA A 47 -5.90 -11.49 19.35
CA ALA A 47 -7.22 -11.19 18.81
C ALA A 47 -7.33 -9.75 18.30
N LEU A 48 -8.23 -9.53 17.35
CA LEU A 48 -8.65 -8.18 16.96
C LEU A 48 -9.46 -7.52 18.07
N SER A 49 -9.18 -6.25 18.34
CA SER A 49 -9.94 -5.43 19.28
C SER A 49 -10.96 -4.58 18.54
N SER A 50 -12.26 -4.76 18.83
CA SER A 50 -13.33 -4.03 18.13
C SER A 50 -13.33 -2.53 18.43
N ILE A 51 -13.38 -1.71 17.37
CA ILE A 51 -13.49 -0.26 17.47
C ILE A 51 -14.97 0.12 17.38
N THR A 52 -15.57 0.43 18.53
CA THR A 52 -17.00 0.78 18.63
C THR A 52 -17.24 2.23 19.03
N SER A 53 -16.20 2.96 19.43
CA SER A 53 -16.37 4.33 19.88
C SER A 53 -16.74 5.25 18.71
N ALA A 54 -17.78 6.06 18.90
CA ALA A 54 -18.23 6.99 17.86
C ALA A 54 -17.14 8.01 17.48
N ARG A 55 -16.19 8.29 18.38
CA ARG A 55 -15.07 9.21 18.09
C ARG A 55 -14.08 8.57 17.11
N GLU A 56 -13.70 7.33 17.34
CA GLU A 56 -12.75 6.62 16.48
C GLU A 56 -13.38 6.29 15.12
N LEU A 57 -14.63 5.83 15.11
CA LEU A 57 -15.35 5.59 13.86
C LEU A 57 -15.52 6.87 13.02
N ARG A 58 -15.72 8.04 13.65
CA ARG A 58 -15.74 9.33 12.94
C ARG A 58 -14.40 9.69 12.29
N SER A 59 -13.27 9.23 12.83
CA SER A 59 -11.97 9.46 12.20
C SER A 59 -11.80 8.66 10.90
N LEU A 60 -12.55 7.56 10.76
CA LEU A 60 -12.62 6.73 9.56
C LEU A 60 -13.74 7.20 8.62
N GLN A 61 -14.42 8.32 8.88
CA GLN A 61 -15.46 8.80 7.97
C GLN A 61 -14.83 9.48 6.75
N LEU A 62 -15.35 9.19 5.57
CA LEU A 62 -14.95 9.83 4.32
C LEU A 62 -16.08 10.69 3.75
N ARG A 63 -15.69 11.66 2.93
CA ARG A 63 -16.56 12.55 2.15
C ARG A 63 -16.36 12.26 0.67
N GLU A 64 -17.43 11.85 0.00
CA GLU A 64 -17.43 11.63 -1.46
C GLU A 64 -17.42 12.95 -2.22
N THR A 65 -16.57 13.02 -3.24
CA THR A 65 -16.63 14.04 -4.30
C THR A 65 -16.69 13.33 -5.64
N LEU A 66 -17.80 13.50 -6.36
CA LEU A 66 -17.94 12.97 -7.72
C LEU A 66 -17.27 13.93 -8.72
N THR A 67 -16.57 13.37 -9.70
CA THR A 67 -16.11 14.15 -10.86
C THR A 67 -17.32 14.62 -11.65
N ASP A 68 -17.33 15.89 -12.08
CA ASP A 68 -18.44 16.45 -12.85
C ASP A 68 -18.70 15.62 -14.13
N PRO A 69 -19.90 15.05 -14.31
CA PRO A 69 -20.18 14.18 -15.45
C PRO A 69 -20.09 14.89 -16.80
N THR A 70 -20.37 16.20 -16.84
CA THR A 70 -20.30 17.01 -18.07
C THR A 70 -18.84 17.23 -18.45
N ALA A 71 -17.99 17.61 -17.50
CA ALA A 71 -16.55 17.77 -17.68
C ALA A 71 -15.91 16.45 -18.16
N LEU A 72 -16.25 15.34 -17.52
CA LEU A 72 -15.75 14.01 -17.90
C LEU A 72 -16.21 13.63 -19.32
N HIS A 73 -17.46 13.90 -19.68
CA HIS A 73 -17.99 13.63 -21.01
C HIS A 73 -17.31 14.50 -22.09
N THR A 74 -17.15 15.80 -21.83
CA THR A 74 -16.42 16.72 -22.71
C THR A 74 -15.00 16.24 -22.94
N LEU A 75 -14.24 15.95 -21.87
CA LEU A 75 -12.88 15.43 -21.97
C LEU A 75 -12.82 14.14 -22.80
N THR A 76 -13.74 13.20 -22.52
CA THR A 76 -13.81 11.92 -23.25
C THR A 76 -14.06 12.14 -24.74
N ASN A 77 -14.97 13.05 -25.11
CA ASN A 77 -15.27 13.37 -26.49
C ASN A 77 -14.10 14.07 -27.20
N GLU A 78 -13.44 15.02 -26.55
CA GLU A 78 -12.28 15.73 -27.10
C GLU A 78 -11.08 14.79 -27.37
N MET A 79 -11.00 13.67 -26.65
CA MET A 79 -9.98 12.64 -26.84
C MET A 79 -10.43 11.49 -27.75
N GLY A 80 -11.53 11.65 -28.48
CA GLY A 80 -12.01 10.68 -29.47
C GLY A 80 -12.79 9.49 -28.89
N GLY A 81 -13.33 9.63 -27.67
CA GLY A 81 -14.11 8.61 -26.98
C GLY A 81 -13.28 7.75 -26.01
N GLY A 82 -13.98 7.15 -25.05
CA GLY A 82 -13.39 6.22 -24.08
C GLY A 82 -13.26 4.80 -24.64
N VAL A 83 -12.29 4.05 -24.17
CA VAL A 83 -12.12 2.61 -24.46
C VAL A 83 -12.22 1.77 -23.22
N GLY A 84 -12.51 0.49 -23.41
CA GLY A 84 -12.50 -0.51 -22.34
C GLY A 84 -11.14 -1.16 -22.14
N VAL A 85 -11.04 -1.94 -21.06
CA VAL A 85 -9.84 -2.70 -20.70
C VAL A 85 -9.36 -3.64 -21.82
N ASP A 86 -10.26 -4.24 -22.59
CA ASP A 86 -9.90 -5.18 -23.66
C ASP A 86 -8.97 -4.55 -24.71
N GLU A 87 -9.19 -3.28 -25.07
CA GLU A 87 -8.32 -2.59 -26.01
C GLU A 87 -6.94 -2.31 -25.41
N VAL A 88 -6.89 -1.97 -24.11
CA VAL A 88 -5.63 -1.78 -23.39
C VAL A 88 -4.81 -3.07 -23.41
N LEU A 89 -5.44 -4.21 -23.10
CA LEU A 89 -4.80 -5.53 -23.10
C LEU A 89 -4.34 -5.96 -24.50
N GLN A 90 -5.17 -5.79 -25.53
CA GLN A 90 -4.79 -6.07 -26.93
C GLN A 90 -3.60 -5.23 -27.42
N SER A 91 -3.33 -4.11 -26.76
CA SER A 91 -2.20 -3.23 -27.05
C SER A 91 -1.01 -3.40 -26.10
N ALA A 92 -1.00 -4.46 -25.28
CA ALA A 92 0.12 -4.81 -24.41
C ALA A 92 1.44 -4.83 -25.20
N ASN A 93 2.48 -4.27 -24.59
CA ASN A 93 3.78 -4.08 -25.22
C ASN A 93 4.95 -4.51 -24.32
N HIS A 94 4.63 -5.11 -23.17
CA HIS A 94 5.60 -5.73 -22.27
C HIS A 94 5.17 -7.16 -21.99
N VAL A 95 6.15 -8.01 -21.70
CA VAL A 95 5.94 -9.42 -21.37
C VAL A 95 6.50 -9.69 -19.98
N MET A 96 5.73 -10.35 -19.12
CA MET A 96 6.24 -10.83 -17.84
C MET A 96 7.08 -12.10 -18.06
N ARG A 97 8.14 -12.25 -17.29
CA ARG A 97 8.94 -13.46 -17.22
C ARG A 97 8.24 -14.49 -16.33
N ASN A 98 8.20 -15.74 -16.78
CA ASN A 98 7.73 -16.84 -15.96
C ASN A 98 8.69 -17.12 -14.79
N GLU A 99 8.24 -17.82 -13.76
CA GLU A 99 9.06 -18.17 -12.58
C GLU A 99 10.44 -18.74 -12.97
N GLY A 100 10.49 -19.63 -13.97
CA GLY A 100 11.74 -20.22 -14.46
C GLY A 100 12.81 -19.19 -14.85
N ASP A 101 12.37 -18.06 -15.41
CA ASP A 101 13.20 -16.98 -15.95
C ASP A 101 13.39 -15.82 -14.95
N CYS A 102 12.83 -15.93 -13.74
CA CYS A 102 13.10 -15.02 -12.64
C CYS A 102 14.56 -15.08 -12.18
N PHE A 103 15.11 -13.92 -11.80
CA PHE A 103 16.42 -13.81 -11.17
C PHE A 103 16.42 -14.53 -9.82
N VAL A 104 17.61 -14.91 -9.36
CA VAL A 104 17.79 -15.64 -8.09
C VAL A 104 17.24 -14.84 -6.90
N THR A 105 17.42 -13.52 -6.90
CA THR A 105 16.92 -12.61 -5.86
C THR A 105 15.40 -12.53 -5.84
N GLU A 106 14.76 -12.47 -7.01
CA GLU A 106 13.30 -12.50 -7.15
C GLU A 106 12.72 -13.82 -6.61
N LYS A 107 13.32 -14.95 -6.97
CA LYS A 107 12.92 -16.28 -6.43
C LYS A 107 13.13 -16.38 -4.92
N GLY A 108 14.19 -15.79 -4.40
CA GLY A 108 14.49 -15.75 -2.96
C GLY A 108 13.46 -14.97 -2.14
N SER A 109 12.59 -14.20 -2.78
CA SER A 109 11.54 -13.41 -2.12
C SER A 109 10.19 -14.13 -2.04
N LEU A 110 10.05 -15.30 -2.68
CA LEU A 110 8.84 -16.11 -2.62
C LEU A 110 8.58 -16.66 -1.21
N PRO A 111 7.31 -16.94 -0.85
CA PRO A 111 6.95 -17.48 0.45
C PRO A 111 7.53 -18.89 0.63
N VAL A 112 7.91 -19.19 1.87
CA VAL A 112 8.43 -20.50 2.28
C VAL A 112 7.27 -21.47 2.54
N GLN A 113 6.23 -21.02 3.24
CA GLN A 113 5.06 -21.82 3.58
C GLN A 113 3.79 -20.96 3.70
N PRO A 114 2.72 -21.32 2.97
CA PRO A 114 2.70 -22.24 1.82
C PRO A 114 3.54 -21.69 0.64
N ALA A 115 4.01 -22.59 -0.22
CA ALA A 115 4.72 -22.20 -1.43
C ALA A 115 3.82 -21.42 -2.41
N ALA A 116 4.43 -20.55 -3.22
CA ALA A 116 3.71 -19.86 -4.28
C ALA A 116 3.11 -20.87 -5.27
N SER A 117 1.83 -20.69 -5.58
CA SER A 117 1.12 -21.44 -6.63
C SER A 117 1.41 -20.89 -8.03
N ARG A 118 1.76 -19.60 -8.11
CA ARG A 118 2.19 -18.89 -9.32
C ARG A 118 3.21 -17.82 -8.95
N ALA A 119 4.18 -17.59 -9.84
CA ALA A 119 5.13 -16.50 -9.72
C ALA A 119 5.52 -15.98 -11.11
N TYR A 120 5.55 -14.66 -11.24
CA TYR A 120 5.92 -13.95 -12.46
C TYR A 120 6.81 -12.78 -12.10
N CYS A 121 7.84 -12.55 -12.90
CA CYS A 121 8.73 -11.43 -12.73
C CYS A 121 8.52 -10.40 -13.82
N TRP A 122 8.71 -9.13 -13.49
CA TRP A 122 8.57 -8.05 -14.45
C TRP A 122 9.60 -8.17 -15.57
N GLU A 123 9.32 -7.53 -16.71
CA GLU A 123 10.33 -7.41 -17.77
C GLU A 123 11.62 -6.80 -17.18
N ALA A 124 12.79 -7.22 -17.69
CA ALA A 124 14.08 -6.89 -17.10
C ALA A 124 14.28 -5.39 -16.81
N GLY A 125 13.79 -4.50 -17.68
CA GLY A 125 13.86 -3.05 -17.48
C GLY A 125 13.03 -2.56 -16.29
N ASP A 126 11.79 -3.03 -16.15
CA ASP A 126 10.90 -2.67 -15.04
C ASP A 126 11.31 -3.34 -13.72
N ALA A 127 11.91 -4.54 -13.79
CA ALA A 127 12.39 -5.29 -12.62
C ALA A 127 13.50 -4.55 -11.85
N VAL A 128 14.33 -3.75 -12.53
CA VAL A 128 15.45 -3.00 -11.93
C VAL A 128 15.26 -1.49 -11.97
N ASN A 129 14.07 -1.00 -12.30
CA ASN A 129 13.80 0.43 -12.40
C ASN A 129 13.70 1.09 -11.01
N GLU A 130 14.72 1.84 -10.61
CA GLU A 130 14.80 2.53 -9.31
C GLU A 130 13.79 3.68 -9.16
N THR A 131 13.27 4.22 -10.26
CA THR A 131 12.36 5.37 -10.21
C THR A 131 10.90 4.97 -10.08
N TRP A 132 10.51 3.78 -10.50
CA TRP A 132 9.15 3.27 -10.38
C TRP A 132 9.07 2.14 -9.36
N VAL A 133 8.26 2.30 -8.32
CA VAL A 133 8.15 1.34 -7.21
C VAL A 133 6.78 0.66 -7.25
N PRO A 134 6.71 -0.69 -7.29
CA PRO A 134 5.43 -1.40 -7.21
C PRO A 134 4.86 -1.31 -5.80
N ARG A 135 3.56 -1.04 -5.67
CA ARG A 135 2.94 -0.74 -4.37
C ARG A 135 1.72 -1.56 -4.04
N SER A 136 0.99 -2.01 -5.06
CA SER A 136 -0.35 -2.58 -4.88
C SER A 136 -0.72 -3.53 -6.00
N VAL A 137 -1.58 -4.49 -5.68
CA VAL A 137 -2.16 -5.42 -6.65
C VAL A 137 -3.67 -5.51 -6.45
N ALA A 138 -4.41 -5.65 -7.55
CA ALA A 138 -5.81 -6.06 -7.51
C ALA A 138 -6.12 -7.03 -8.65
N THR A 139 -7.15 -7.84 -8.48
CA THR A 139 -7.58 -8.83 -9.47
C THR A 139 -9.02 -8.59 -9.90
N SER A 140 -9.27 -8.72 -11.20
CA SER A 140 -10.62 -8.84 -11.74
C SER A 140 -11.33 -10.08 -11.17
N ARG A 141 -12.67 -10.08 -11.20
CA ARG A 141 -13.48 -11.16 -10.60
C ARG A 141 -13.20 -12.54 -11.22
N ASN A 142 -13.00 -12.59 -12.53
CA ASN A 142 -12.74 -13.80 -13.32
C ASN A 142 -11.24 -14.13 -13.45
N ASN A 143 -10.38 -13.40 -12.74
CA ASN A 143 -8.92 -13.54 -12.76
C ASN A 143 -8.29 -13.46 -14.16
N GLN A 144 -8.97 -12.86 -15.14
CA GLN A 144 -8.44 -12.67 -16.50
C GLN A 144 -7.52 -11.45 -16.57
N VAL A 145 -7.68 -10.52 -15.63
CA VAL A 145 -6.86 -9.31 -15.53
C VAL A 145 -6.34 -9.15 -14.10
N ILE A 146 -5.04 -8.91 -14.00
CA ILE A 146 -4.37 -8.50 -12.77
C ILE A 146 -3.88 -7.08 -12.99
N VAL A 147 -4.08 -6.20 -12.02
CA VAL A 147 -3.56 -4.83 -12.06
C VAL A 147 -2.51 -4.62 -10.99
N SER A 148 -1.41 -3.96 -11.36
CA SER A 148 -0.36 -3.58 -10.42
C SER A 148 -0.16 -2.07 -10.44
N GLY A 149 -0.32 -1.44 -9.28
CA GLY A 149 -0.19 0.01 -9.09
C GLY A 149 1.23 0.37 -8.68
N TRP A 150 1.83 1.32 -9.40
CA TRP A 150 3.22 1.76 -9.22
C TRP A 150 3.27 3.28 -9.00
N THR A 151 4.20 3.70 -8.14
CA THR A 151 4.44 5.11 -7.83
C THR A 151 5.87 5.48 -8.19
N HIS A 152 6.05 6.67 -8.77
CA HIS A 152 7.36 7.22 -8.99
C HIS A 152 8.03 7.67 -7.67
N SER A 153 9.26 7.25 -7.41
CA SER A 153 10.01 7.27 -6.12
C SER A 153 10.27 8.65 -5.51
N GLY A 154 9.93 9.75 -6.19
CA GLY A 154 10.03 11.13 -5.69
C GLY A 154 9.12 11.47 -4.49
N VAL A 155 8.44 10.47 -3.93
CA VAL A 155 7.60 10.55 -2.72
C VAL A 155 8.29 9.95 -1.48
N GLU A 156 9.40 9.23 -1.65
CA GLU A 156 10.00 8.43 -0.56
C GLU A 156 11.04 9.17 0.28
N SER A 157 11.52 10.35 -0.14
CA SER A 157 12.71 10.99 0.44
C SER A 157 12.57 11.56 1.86
N ASP A 158 11.44 11.38 2.56
CA ASP A 158 11.22 12.00 3.88
C ASP A 158 11.12 10.99 5.05
N VAL A 159 11.32 9.68 4.84
CA VAL A 159 11.10 8.66 5.90
C VAL A 159 12.27 7.69 6.15
N VAL A 160 13.38 7.75 5.40
CA VAL A 160 14.60 7.01 5.78
C VAL A 160 15.64 8.02 6.27
N GLY A 161 16.00 7.91 7.55
CA GLY A 161 16.77 8.90 8.29
C GLY A 161 18.10 9.29 7.64
N GLY A 162 18.30 10.59 7.56
CA GLY A 162 19.58 11.26 7.28
C GLY A 162 19.31 12.76 7.22
N ASP A 163 19.96 13.53 8.10
CA ASP A 163 19.93 15.00 8.08
C ASP A 163 20.18 15.53 6.66
N ALA A 164 19.13 15.97 5.97
CA ALA A 164 19.25 16.88 4.84
C ALA A 164 19.08 18.28 5.40
N GLY A 165 20.23 18.89 5.71
CA GLY A 165 20.31 20.26 6.18
C GLY A 165 19.54 21.22 5.28
N ALA A 166 18.86 22.15 5.93
CA ALA A 166 18.42 23.37 5.28
C ALA A 166 19.65 24.05 4.66
N ASP A 167 19.70 24.11 3.35
CA ASP A 167 20.21 25.30 2.69
C ASP A 167 19.59 25.44 1.31
N GLY A 168 18.72 26.45 1.19
CA GLY A 168 18.20 26.91 -0.07
C GLY A 168 19.09 28.02 -0.57
N THR A 169 19.94 27.71 -1.54
CA THR A 169 20.50 28.62 -2.56
C THR A 169 21.33 27.79 -3.52
N ASP A 170 20.89 27.64 -4.77
CA ASP A 170 21.50 28.39 -5.87
C ASP A 170 21.01 27.91 -7.24
N SER A 171 20.75 28.93 -8.04
CA SER A 171 20.68 28.97 -9.49
C SER A 171 21.91 28.34 -10.17
N ASP A 172 21.69 27.38 -11.07
CA ASP A 172 22.41 27.34 -12.34
C ASP A 172 21.68 26.50 -13.41
N GLY A 173 21.68 27.01 -14.65
CA GLY A 173 20.89 26.50 -15.78
C GLY A 173 21.41 25.20 -16.38
N THR A 174 21.15 24.07 -15.73
CA THR A 174 21.38 22.73 -16.30
C THR A 174 20.16 21.82 -16.09
N ASN A 175 19.51 21.44 -17.20
CA ASN A 175 18.51 20.38 -17.37
C ASN A 175 17.78 19.87 -16.10
N SER A 176 16.69 20.55 -15.74
CA SER A 176 15.66 20.04 -14.83
C SER A 176 14.94 18.83 -15.44
N ARG A 177 15.47 17.62 -15.23
CA ARG A 177 14.79 16.32 -15.51
C ARG A 177 14.39 15.59 -14.23
N GLY A 178 14.03 16.30 -13.16
CA GLY A 178 13.89 15.66 -11.83
C GLY A 178 12.71 16.08 -10.96
N THR A 179 11.97 17.14 -11.29
CA THR A 179 10.87 17.64 -10.45
C THR A 179 9.48 17.27 -10.96
N ASP A 180 9.32 17.02 -12.26
CA ASP A 180 8.01 16.92 -12.90
C ASP A 180 7.42 15.50 -12.87
N ASP A 181 8.21 14.46 -12.58
CA ASP A 181 7.73 13.08 -12.55
C ASP A 181 7.47 12.56 -11.13
N GLN A 182 7.83 13.37 -10.12
CA GLN A 182 7.74 12.97 -8.73
C GLN A 182 6.29 12.65 -8.34
N GLY A 183 6.11 11.44 -7.82
CA GLY A 183 4.83 10.94 -7.34
C GLY A 183 3.82 10.56 -8.40
N LEU A 184 4.15 10.58 -9.70
CA LEU A 184 3.25 10.04 -10.72
C LEU A 184 2.81 8.61 -10.35
N ALA A 185 1.52 8.34 -10.53
CA ALA A 185 0.91 7.03 -10.30
C ALA A 185 0.52 6.40 -11.63
N ARG A 186 0.95 5.15 -11.85
CA ARG A 186 0.60 4.35 -13.04
C ARG A 186 0.10 2.97 -12.63
N VAL A 187 -0.63 2.32 -13.51
CA VAL A 187 -1.11 0.95 -13.32
C VAL A 187 -0.69 0.10 -14.52
N ALA A 188 -0.07 -1.04 -14.27
CA ALA A 188 0.06 -2.10 -15.27
C ALA A 188 -1.24 -2.89 -15.31
N PHE A 189 -1.86 -2.97 -16.47
CA PHE A 189 -2.94 -3.90 -16.76
C PHE A 189 -2.33 -5.15 -17.39
N VAL A 190 -2.34 -6.25 -16.63
CA VAL A 190 -1.74 -7.53 -17.00
C VAL A 190 -2.83 -8.45 -17.52
N ASP A 191 -2.69 -8.90 -18.75
CA ASP A 191 -3.50 -9.98 -19.32
C ASP A 191 -3.06 -11.31 -18.69
N ALA A 192 -3.94 -11.89 -17.88
CA ALA A 192 -3.76 -13.17 -17.21
C ALA A 192 -4.66 -14.26 -17.81
N GLY A 193 -5.26 -14.03 -18.98
CA GLY A 193 -6.10 -15.00 -19.68
C GLY A 193 -5.33 -16.24 -20.15
N ASP A 194 -4.03 -16.08 -20.44
CA ASP A 194 -3.08 -17.18 -20.60
C ASP A 194 -2.00 -17.12 -19.50
N PRO A 195 -2.10 -17.95 -18.44
CA PRO A 195 -1.13 -17.94 -17.35
C PRO A 195 0.30 -18.33 -17.75
N GLY A 196 0.54 -18.86 -18.95
CA GLY A 196 1.89 -19.15 -19.46
C GLY A 196 2.56 -17.96 -20.18
N SER A 197 1.79 -16.91 -20.49
CA SER A 197 2.22 -15.80 -21.34
C SER A 197 1.59 -14.48 -20.90
N LEU A 198 1.89 -14.04 -19.67
CA LEU A 198 1.40 -12.76 -19.17
C LEU A 198 2.03 -11.59 -19.96
N THR A 199 1.18 -10.72 -20.49
CA THR A 199 1.59 -9.47 -21.13
C THR A 199 0.92 -8.30 -20.44
N TYR A 200 1.50 -7.10 -20.53
CA TYR A 200 0.94 -5.94 -19.86
C TYR A 200 1.14 -4.62 -20.59
N ARG A 201 0.29 -3.66 -20.22
CA ARG A 201 0.33 -2.28 -20.68
C ARG A 201 0.29 -1.33 -19.50
N TRP A 202 1.17 -0.32 -19.53
CA TRP A 202 1.13 0.78 -18.57
C TRP A 202 0.06 1.82 -18.93
N VAL A 203 -0.66 2.28 -17.91
CA VAL A 203 -1.68 3.32 -17.98
C VAL A 203 -1.42 4.37 -16.90
N LEU A 204 -1.42 5.65 -17.27
CA LEU A 204 -1.26 6.74 -16.31
C LEU A 204 -2.59 7.02 -15.59
N LEU A 205 -2.57 7.17 -14.27
CA LEU A 205 -3.75 7.62 -13.52
C LEU A 205 -3.82 9.15 -13.57
N VAL A 206 -5.00 9.69 -13.88
CA VAL A 206 -5.19 11.13 -14.04
C VAL A 206 -6.45 11.64 -13.34
N VAL A 207 -6.44 12.91 -12.96
CA VAL A 207 -7.57 13.63 -12.37
C VAL A 207 -8.07 14.65 -13.40
N PRO A 208 -9.31 14.53 -13.89
CA PRO A 208 -9.92 15.51 -14.78
C PRO A 208 -9.99 16.89 -14.12
N ARG A 209 -9.80 17.94 -14.92
CA ARG A 209 -10.07 19.31 -14.47
C ARG A 209 -11.57 19.56 -14.44
N ALA A 210 -12.02 20.35 -13.46
CA ALA A 210 -13.44 20.65 -13.28
C ALA A 210 -14.09 21.37 -14.47
N ASP A 211 -13.29 22.03 -15.32
CA ASP A 211 -13.75 22.71 -16.53
C ASP A 211 -13.85 21.78 -17.76
N GLY A 212 -13.45 20.51 -17.63
CA GLY A 212 -13.45 19.54 -18.72
C GLY A 212 -12.35 19.73 -19.76
N ASN A 213 -11.52 20.77 -19.65
CA ASN A 213 -10.52 21.14 -20.67
C ASN A 213 -9.17 20.43 -20.46
N GLY A 214 -9.20 19.22 -19.92
CA GLY A 214 -8.02 18.38 -19.73
C GLY A 214 -7.94 17.72 -18.37
N PHE A 215 -6.75 17.25 -18.05
CA PHE A 215 -6.46 16.50 -16.83
C PHE A 215 -5.06 16.82 -16.32
N THR A 216 -4.82 16.45 -15.07
CA THR A 216 -3.48 16.41 -14.46
C THR A 216 -3.18 14.99 -14.02
N ALA A 217 -1.91 14.60 -13.94
CA ALA A 217 -1.59 13.29 -13.39
C ALA A 217 -2.00 13.19 -11.92
N LEU A 218 -2.50 12.02 -11.54
CA LEU A 218 -2.61 11.67 -10.13
C LEU A 218 -1.19 11.53 -9.57
N ARG A 219 -0.88 12.37 -8.58
CA ARG A 219 0.40 12.33 -7.87
C ARG A 219 0.20 11.79 -6.48
N SER A 220 0.50 10.51 -6.32
CA SER A 220 0.16 9.78 -5.12
C SER A 220 1.06 8.58 -4.88
N ARG A 221 1.36 8.32 -3.60
CA ARG A 221 1.82 7.01 -3.15
C ARG A 221 0.63 6.04 -3.14
N LEU A 222 0.61 5.15 -4.11
CA LEU A 222 -0.28 3.99 -4.07
C LEU A 222 0.17 3.08 -2.92
N GLY A 223 -0.79 2.47 -2.24
CA GLY A 223 -0.58 1.55 -1.12
C GLY A 223 -1.57 0.38 -1.17
N GLY A 224 -2.75 0.60 -1.75
CA GLY A 224 -3.71 -0.46 -2.01
C GLY A 224 -4.60 -0.17 -3.22
N MET A 225 -5.18 -1.25 -3.77
CA MET A 225 -6.18 -1.19 -4.82
C MET A 225 -7.26 -2.24 -4.61
N ALA A 226 -8.48 -1.95 -5.04
CA ALA A 226 -9.59 -2.89 -5.06
C ALA A 226 -10.34 -2.75 -6.40
N TRP A 227 -10.57 -3.88 -7.07
CA TRP A 227 -11.33 -3.91 -8.32
C TRP A 227 -12.71 -4.53 -8.09
N TYR A 228 -13.76 -3.73 -8.26
CA TYR A 228 -15.14 -4.20 -8.26
C TYR A 228 -15.86 -3.84 -9.57
N GLU A 229 -16.30 -4.87 -10.32
CA GLU A 229 -16.99 -4.73 -11.62
C GLU A 229 -16.21 -3.86 -12.62
N ASP A 230 -16.67 -2.65 -12.92
CA ASP A 230 -16.02 -1.70 -13.83
C ASP A 230 -15.25 -0.60 -13.09
N LYS A 231 -15.09 -0.70 -11.76
CA LYS A 231 -14.39 0.29 -10.94
C LYS A 231 -13.09 -0.25 -10.37
N LEU A 232 -12.06 0.57 -10.47
CA LEU A 232 -10.80 0.43 -9.74
C LEU A 232 -10.71 1.52 -8.68
N ILE A 233 -10.69 1.12 -7.42
CA ILE A 233 -10.52 2.01 -6.27
C ILE A 233 -9.05 1.94 -5.85
N VAL A 234 -8.38 3.08 -5.75
CA VAL A 234 -6.97 3.13 -5.36
C VAL A 234 -6.79 4.05 -4.17
N THR A 235 -5.86 3.72 -3.30
CA THR A 235 -5.42 4.66 -2.25
C THR A 235 -4.72 5.85 -2.89
N ALA A 236 -5.05 7.05 -2.45
CA ALA A 236 -4.27 8.23 -2.75
C ALA A 236 -3.66 8.87 -1.52
N ARG A 237 -2.34 9.02 -1.54
CA ARG A 237 -1.59 9.74 -0.51
C ARG A 237 -0.70 10.77 -1.18
N GLY A 238 -1.02 12.03 -0.97
CA GLY A 238 -0.21 13.15 -1.46
C GLY A 238 1.18 13.17 -0.80
N PRO A 239 2.26 13.47 -1.55
CA PRO A 239 3.62 13.61 -1.01
C PRO A 239 3.84 14.93 -0.25
N LYS A 240 3.03 15.97 -0.50
CA LYS A 240 3.26 17.35 -0.03
C LYS A 240 2.12 17.88 0.84
N SER A 241 1.44 16.99 1.53
CA SER A 241 0.26 17.29 2.35
C SER A 241 0.63 18.01 3.64
N ARG A 242 1.07 19.26 3.48
CA ARG A 242 1.21 20.26 4.52
C ARG A 242 0.22 21.39 4.19
N GLY A 243 -1.09 21.12 4.29
CA GLY A 243 -2.10 22.19 4.39
C GLY A 243 -3.29 22.21 3.42
N GLN A 244 -3.58 21.14 2.65
CA GLN A 244 -4.84 20.98 1.91
C GLN A 244 -5.47 19.60 2.16
N GLN A 245 -6.75 19.44 1.82
CA GLN A 245 -7.50 18.19 1.94
C GLN A 245 -6.88 17.14 1.01
N ASP A 246 -6.41 16.02 1.57
CA ASP A 246 -5.93 14.89 0.80
C ASP A 246 -7.11 13.98 0.43
N ASP A 247 -7.32 13.77 -0.86
CA ASP A 247 -8.12 12.63 -1.31
C ASP A 247 -7.39 11.36 -0.89
N SER A 248 -8.03 10.57 -0.02
CA SER A 248 -7.51 9.32 0.52
C SER A 248 -7.74 8.14 -0.41
N LEU A 249 -8.76 8.22 -1.26
CA LEU A 249 -9.10 7.23 -2.27
C LEU A 249 -9.54 7.92 -3.56
N TYR A 250 -9.18 7.36 -4.71
CA TYR A 250 -9.80 7.69 -6.00
C TYR A 250 -10.48 6.45 -6.58
N VAL A 251 -11.54 6.69 -7.34
CA VAL A 251 -12.22 5.67 -8.15
C VAL A 251 -12.01 5.98 -9.61
N PHE A 252 -11.69 4.94 -10.38
CA PHE A 252 -11.52 4.99 -11.82
C PHE A 252 -12.53 4.08 -12.50
N ASP A 253 -13.02 4.51 -13.66
CA ASP A 253 -13.95 3.74 -14.49
C ASP A 253 -13.18 3.04 -15.62
N LEU A 254 -13.14 1.71 -15.55
CA LEU A 254 -12.42 0.82 -16.47
C LEU A 254 -13.11 0.67 -17.83
N ALA A 255 -14.22 1.37 -18.05
CA ALA A 255 -14.82 1.55 -19.38
C ALA A 255 -14.44 2.90 -20.03
N ARG A 256 -13.59 3.71 -19.40
CA ARG A 256 -13.26 5.09 -19.82
C ARG A 256 -11.77 5.38 -19.93
N PHE A 257 -10.98 4.45 -20.44
CA PHE A 257 -9.59 4.75 -20.79
C PHE A 257 -9.55 5.79 -21.92
N LEU A 258 -8.71 6.81 -21.78
CA LEU A 258 -8.52 7.89 -22.76
C LEU A 258 -7.24 7.64 -23.56
N ARG A 259 -7.28 7.80 -24.88
CA ARG A 259 -6.12 7.61 -25.75
C ARG A 259 -5.31 8.90 -25.87
N ALA A 260 -4.03 8.85 -25.53
CA ALA A 260 -3.07 9.89 -25.87
C ALA A 260 -2.51 9.62 -27.26
N ASP A 261 -2.57 10.63 -28.14
CA ASP A 261 -2.05 10.59 -29.51
C ASP A 261 -0.64 11.22 -29.61
N VAL A 262 -0.22 11.99 -28.60
CA VAL A 262 1.15 12.50 -28.46
C VAL A 262 1.90 11.65 -27.44
N THR A 263 2.56 10.59 -27.89
CA THR A 263 3.28 9.64 -27.01
C THR A 263 4.78 9.90 -26.87
N ASP A 264 5.34 10.85 -27.63
CA ASP A 264 6.75 11.27 -27.51
C ASP A 264 6.83 12.61 -26.78
N SER A 265 6.29 12.65 -25.56
CA SER A 265 6.25 13.86 -24.74
C SER A 265 6.14 13.56 -23.25
N ASP A 266 6.95 14.26 -22.45
CA ASP A 266 6.85 14.29 -20.98
C ASP A 266 5.61 15.09 -20.50
N ALA A 267 4.90 15.77 -21.39
CA ALA A 267 3.74 16.57 -21.02
C ALA A 267 2.56 15.71 -20.56
N ILE A 268 1.68 16.29 -19.76
CA ILE A 268 0.43 15.67 -19.30
C ILE A 268 -0.72 16.63 -19.60
N GLY A 269 -1.72 16.14 -20.32
CA GLY A 269 -2.86 16.93 -20.81
C GLY A 269 -2.66 17.40 -22.24
N LYS A 270 -3.24 18.54 -22.58
CA LYS A 270 -3.30 19.04 -23.96
C LYS A 270 -1.93 19.56 -24.44
N VAL A 271 -1.51 19.13 -25.62
CA VAL A 271 -0.24 19.51 -26.28
C VAL A 271 -0.52 19.86 -27.73
N GLY A 272 -0.52 21.16 -28.04
CA GLY A 272 -0.97 21.63 -29.35
C GLY A 272 -2.42 21.21 -29.62
N ASP A 273 -2.63 20.51 -30.72
CA ASP A 273 -3.95 19.96 -31.10
C ASP A 273 -4.20 18.53 -30.57
N GLY A 274 -3.20 17.92 -29.91
CA GLY A 274 -3.28 16.56 -29.37
C GLY A 274 -3.20 16.52 -27.84
N TRP A 275 -3.03 15.31 -27.32
CA TRP A 275 -3.04 14.96 -25.91
C TRP A 275 -1.87 14.05 -25.57
N SER A 276 -1.18 14.39 -24.50
CA SER A 276 -0.10 13.59 -23.94
C SER A 276 -0.47 13.07 -22.56
N ALA A 277 -0.04 11.85 -22.26
CA ALA A 277 -0.15 11.23 -20.96
C ALA A 277 1.22 10.75 -20.49
N HIS A 278 2.24 11.62 -20.51
CA HIS A 278 3.62 11.30 -20.08
C HIS A 278 4.16 10.01 -20.74
N HIS A 279 4.29 10.03 -22.07
CA HIS A 279 4.66 8.88 -22.90
C HIS A 279 3.71 7.67 -22.91
N TYR A 280 2.75 7.59 -21.98
CA TYR A 280 1.77 6.51 -21.97
C TYR A 280 0.74 6.71 -23.07
N ARG A 281 0.33 5.62 -23.71
CA ARG A 281 -0.73 5.62 -24.73
C ARG A 281 -2.12 5.81 -24.13
N TYR A 282 -2.29 5.47 -22.85
CA TYR A 282 -3.57 5.58 -22.17
C TYR A 282 -3.44 6.34 -20.86
N ALA A 283 -4.44 7.18 -20.61
CA ALA A 283 -4.72 7.76 -19.31
C ALA A 283 -6.05 7.20 -18.79
N LEU A 284 -6.15 6.99 -17.48
CA LEU A 284 -7.37 6.54 -16.82
C LEU A 284 -7.87 7.66 -15.89
N PRO A 285 -8.98 8.35 -16.23
CA PRO A 285 -9.50 9.48 -15.46
C PRO A 285 -10.27 9.02 -14.22
N ALA A 286 -10.04 9.69 -13.10
CA ALA A 286 -10.83 9.50 -11.89
C ALA A 286 -12.27 9.99 -12.07
N VAL A 287 -13.22 9.21 -11.58
CA VAL A 287 -14.67 9.49 -11.62
C VAL A 287 -15.24 9.88 -10.26
N ALA A 288 -14.51 9.57 -9.18
CA ALA A 288 -14.83 10.00 -7.83
C ALA A 288 -13.55 10.05 -6.97
N SER A 289 -13.59 10.83 -5.91
CA SER A 289 -12.62 10.79 -4.83
C SER A 289 -13.30 10.72 -3.46
N TYR A 290 -12.57 10.23 -2.47
CA TYR A 290 -13.02 10.23 -1.09
C TYR A 290 -11.92 10.81 -0.21
N SER A 291 -12.28 11.83 0.56
CA SER A 291 -11.36 12.51 1.48
C SER A 291 -11.83 12.37 2.93
N PRO A 292 -10.94 12.42 3.93
CA PRO A 292 -11.32 12.31 5.33
C PRO A 292 -12.29 13.43 5.73
N ALA A 293 -13.44 13.06 6.30
CA ALA A 293 -14.50 14.02 6.64
C ALA A 293 -14.10 14.98 7.77
N THR A 294 -13.16 14.57 8.63
CA THR A 294 -12.60 15.44 9.68
C THR A 294 -11.76 16.58 9.12
N GLY A 295 -11.37 16.50 7.84
CA GLY A 295 -10.27 17.29 7.30
C GLY A 295 -8.93 16.93 7.95
N GLY A 296 -7.86 17.50 7.41
CA GLY A 296 -6.50 17.25 7.88
C GLY A 296 -5.74 16.23 7.05
N THR A 297 -4.48 16.05 7.41
CA THR A 297 -3.54 15.16 6.72
C THR A 297 -3.15 14.05 7.67
N CYS A 298 -2.94 12.85 7.13
CA CYS A 298 -2.51 11.73 7.95
C CYS A 298 -1.04 11.91 8.36
N ASP A 299 -0.69 11.68 9.63
CA ASP A 299 0.71 11.60 10.07
C ASP A 299 1.06 10.15 10.40
N ALA A 300 1.84 9.51 9.53
CA ALA A 300 2.28 8.12 9.75
C ALA A 300 3.21 7.94 10.97
N ARG A 301 3.52 9.02 11.70
CA ARG A 301 4.24 9.00 12.98
C ARG A 301 3.30 8.88 14.18
N ASP A 302 2.01 9.23 14.04
CA ASP A 302 1.03 9.19 15.13
C ASP A 302 -0.32 8.55 14.77
N ASN A 303 -0.98 7.94 15.76
CA ASN A 303 -2.21 7.17 15.64
C ASN A 303 -3.44 7.91 16.23
N ASP A 304 -3.35 9.22 16.47
CA ASP A 304 -4.40 10.00 17.14
C ASP A 304 -5.26 10.87 16.18
N GLY A 305 -5.05 10.72 14.86
CA GLY A 305 -5.64 11.57 13.83
C GLY A 305 -6.27 10.83 12.63
N VAL A 306 -6.15 11.46 11.46
CA VAL A 306 -6.65 10.96 10.17
C VAL A 306 -5.90 9.68 9.78
N PRO A 307 -6.59 8.60 9.38
CA PRO A 307 -5.93 7.35 9.05
C PRO A 307 -5.03 7.46 7.82
N CYS A 308 -3.79 6.96 7.94
CA CYS A 308 -2.90 6.82 6.80
C CYS A 308 -3.23 5.55 6.03
N PHE A 309 -4.06 5.62 4.99
CA PHE A 309 -4.38 4.47 4.14
C PHE A 309 -3.10 3.79 3.64
N GLY A 310 -2.93 2.54 4.07
CA GLY A 310 -1.74 1.74 3.84
C GLY A 310 -1.94 0.70 2.75
N SER A 311 -3.00 -0.10 2.89
CA SER A 311 -3.40 -1.09 1.89
C SER A 311 -4.91 -1.17 1.77
N LEU A 312 -5.36 -1.73 0.66
CA LEU A 312 -6.75 -1.84 0.26
C LEU A 312 -6.93 -3.17 -0.48
N SER A 313 -8.04 -3.84 -0.23
CA SER A 313 -8.47 -5.04 -0.95
C SER A 313 -9.99 -5.13 -0.99
N LEU A 314 -10.52 -6.16 -1.65
CA LEU A 314 -11.94 -6.39 -1.80
C LEU A 314 -12.39 -7.65 -1.05
N ASP A 315 -13.42 -7.51 -0.23
CA ASP A 315 -14.19 -8.63 0.31
C ASP A 315 -15.52 -8.76 -0.45
N ARG A 316 -15.69 -9.89 -1.14
CA ARG A 316 -16.92 -10.26 -1.86
C ARG A 316 -17.85 -11.16 -1.04
N THR A 317 -17.39 -11.60 0.12
CA THR A 317 -18.06 -12.60 0.98
C THR A 317 -18.84 -11.98 2.12
N SER A 318 -18.64 -10.70 2.40
CA SER A 318 -19.50 -9.91 3.28
C SER A 318 -20.92 -9.78 2.73
N ALA A 319 -21.89 -9.53 3.62
CA ALA A 319 -23.31 -9.42 3.25
C ALA A 319 -23.56 -8.37 2.15
N THR A 320 -22.82 -7.27 2.19
CA THR A 320 -22.65 -6.33 1.07
C THR A 320 -21.17 -6.34 0.72
N PRO A 321 -20.77 -6.48 -0.56
CA PRO A 321 -19.37 -6.37 -0.96
C PRO A 321 -18.75 -5.12 -0.36
N SER A 322 -17.52 -5.23 0.13
CA SER A 322 -16.87 -4.13 0.86
C SER A 322 -15.41 -4.02 0.48
N ILE A 323 -14.91 -2.80 0.41
CA ILE A 323 -13.47 -2.59 0.42
C ILE A 323 -12.95 -2.72 1.85
N VAL A 324 -11.79 -3.34 2.00
CA VAL A 324 -11.11 -3.58 3.26
C VAL A 324 -9.84 -2.76 3.27
N ALA A 325 -9.60 -2.01 4.33
CA ALA A 325 -8.49 -1.08 4.46
C ALA A 325 -7.69 -1.33 5.73
N THR A 326 -6.42 -0.94 5.69
CA THR A 326 -5.51 -0.92 6.83
C THR A 326 -4.73 0.38 6.81
N GLU A 327 -4.26 0.80 7.98
CA GLU A 327 -3.32 1.91 8.07
C GLU A 327 -1.89 1.48 7.77
N TRP A 328 -1.07 2.46 7.40
CA TRP A 328 0.37 2.32 7.34
C TRP A 328 1.05 3.24 8.35
N PHE A 329 1.89 2.63 9.18
CA PHE A 329 2.83 3.31 10.07
C PHE A 329 4.27 2.99 9.67
N ALA A 330 5.21 3.85 10.06
CA ALA A 330 6.62 3.57 9.85
C ALA A 330 7.05 2.29 10.62
N PRO A 331 7.80 1.35 10.00
CA PRO A 331 8.09 0.03 10.57
C PRO A 331 8.79 0.00 11.94
N SER A 332 9.51 1.05 12.32
CA SER A 332 10.25 1.10 13.59
C SER A 332 9.39 1.40 14.82
N ARG A 333 8.07 1.32 14.69
CA ARG A 333 7.10 1.72 15.71
C ARG A 333 6.16 0.56 15.98
N GLU A 334 6.16 0.09 17.21
CA GLU A 334 5.24 -0.91 17.78
C GLU A 334 3.81 -0.35 17.95
N LYS A 335 3.34 0.51 17.02
CA LYS A 335 1.99 1.08 17.12
C LYS A 335 0.99 0.07 16.53
N PRO A 336 -0.11 -0.23 17.24
CA PRO A 336 -1.21 -1.00 16.69
C PRO A 336 -1.71 -0.36 15.39
N ALA A 337 -2.14 -1.21 14.44
CA ALA A 337 -2.73 -0.77 13.19
C ALA A 337 -4.24 -0.94 13.23
N ARG A 338 -4.99 -0.01 12.62
CA ARG A 338 -6.43 -0.20 12.42
C ARG A 338 -6.67 -0.95 11.11
N VAL A 339 -7.66 -1.84 11.13
CA VAL A 339 -8.24 -2.49 9.94
C VAL A 339 -9.75 -2.25 9.93
N TRP A 340 -10.32 -1.91 8.79
CA TRP A 340 -11.74 -1.56 8.70
C TRP A 340 -12.29 -1.78 7.30
N ARG A 341 -13.61 -1.65 7.14
CA ARG A 341 -14.26 -1.79 5.82
C ARG A 341 -15.28 -0.69 5.53
N TYR A 342 -15.47 -0.42 4.24
CA TYR A 342 -16.57 0.39 3.71
C TYR A 342 -17.42 -0.44 2.75
N GLY A 343 -18.74 -0.33 2.85
CA GLY A 343 -19.66 -0.97 1.91
C GLY A 343 -19.51 -0.40 0.51
N ILE A 344 -19.65 -1.25 -0.50
CA ILE A 344 -19.73 -0.88 -1.92
C ILE A 344 -21.20 -0.80 -2.31
N ASP A 345 -21.56 0.27 -3.00
CA ASP A 345 -22.88 0.43 -3.60
C ASP A 345 -23.00 -0.53 -4.79
N THR A 346 -24.11 -1.27 -4.82
CA THR A 346 -24.42 -2.29 -5.85
C THR A 346 -25.64 -1.92 -6.68
N THR A 347 -26.10 -0.66 -6.55
CA THR A 347 -27.36 -0.21 -7.14
C THR A 347 -27.13 0.81 -8.26
N GLY A 348 -27.80 0.59 -9.39
CA GLY A 348 -27.91 1.56 -10.47
C GLY A 348 -26.57 2.13 -10.96
N ASP A 349 -26.56 3.44 -11.17
CA ASP A 349 -25.43 4.24 -11.64
C ASP A 349 -24.29 4.40 -10.61
N ARG A 350 -24.56 4.05 -9.34
CA ARG A 350 -23.56 4.09 -8.27
C ARG A 350 -22.77 2.80 -8.10
N THR A 351 -23.07 1.76 -8.88
CA THR A 351 -22.39 0.46 -8.79
C THR A 351 -20.87 0.62 -8.79
N GLY A 352 -20.20 0.08 -7.77
CA GLY A 352 -18.76 0.13 -7.59
C GLY A 352 -18.22 1.40 -6.91
N LEU A 353 -19.07 2.36 -6.56
CA LEU A 353 -18.75 3.43 -5.62
C LEU A 353 -18.90 2.96 -4.17
N LEU A 354 -18.39 3.73 -3.22
CA LEU A 354 -18.64 3.47 -1.80
C LEU A 354 -20.07 3.87 -1.45
N THR A 355 -20.67 3.14 -0.51
CA THR A 355 -22.00 3.44 -0.01
C THR A 355 -21.96 4.76 0.76
N ALA A 356 -22.49 5.81 0.14
CA ALA A 356 -22.64 7.12 0.75
C ALA A 356 -24.00 7.23 1.46
N THR A 357 -24.04 7.95 2.57
CA THR A 357 -25.21 8.12 3.42
C THR A 357 -25.51 9.60 3.63
N GLY A 358 -26.80 9.88 3.90
CA GLY A 358 -27.26 11.24 4.21
C GLY A 358 -27.18 12.22 3.04
N ARG A 359 -27.40 13.51 3.34
CA ARG A 359 -27.36 14.60 2.34
C ARG A 359 -25.96 15.13 2.04
N MET A 360 -24.98 14.67 2.80
CA MET A 360 -23.60 15.15 2.75
C MET A 360 -22.67 14.21 1.98
N SER A 361 -23.19 13.13 1.40
CA SER A 361 -22.42 12.07 0.75
C SER A 361 -21.31 11.50 1.66
N ASP A 362 -21.69 11.21 2.90
CA ASP A 362 -20.79 10.70 3.92
C ASP A 362 -20.67 9.17 3.81
N VAL A 363 -19.45 8.67 3.72
CA VAL A 363 -19.15 7.23 3.71
C VAL A 363 -18.63 6.84 5.10
N VAL A 364 -19.28 5.87 5.71
CA VAL A 364 -19.00 5.46 7.10
C VAL A 364 -18.45 4.05 7.12
N ALA A 365 -17.40 3.81 7.92
CA ALA A 365 -16.90 2.47 8.14
C ALA A 365 -17.97 1.60 8.82
N THR A 366 -18.28 0.44 8.27
CA THR A 366 -19.34 -0.43 8.80
C THR A 366 -18.83 -1.42 9.84
N GLU A 367 -17.52 -1.65 9.87
CA GLU A 367 -16.83 -2.53 10.81
C GLU A 367 -15.36 -2.09 10.89
N ALA A 368 -14.80 -2.04 12.09
CA ALA A 368 -13.43 -1.59 12.34
C ALA A 368 -12.83 -2.29 13.57
N TYR A 369 -11.54 -2.57 13.49
CA TYR A 369 -10.76 -3.26 14.51
C TYR A 369 -9.37 -2.64 14.65
N GLU A 370 -8.76 -2.85 15.80
CA GLU A 370 -7.34 -2.66 16.04
C GLU A 370 -6.63 -4.03 16.07
N THR A 371 -5.45 -4.10 15.45
CA THR A 371 -4.53 -5.23 15.52
C THR A 371 -3.20 -4.81 16.14
N GLU A 372 -2.63 -5.66 16.98
CA GLU A 372 -1.28 -5.50 17.52
C GLU A 372 -0.19 -5.90 16.51
N ALA A 373 -0.57 -6.34 15.29
CA ALA A 373 0.39 -6.57 14.23
C ALA A 373 1.03 -5.23 13.81
N ALA A 374 2.34 -5.11 14.00
CA ALA A 374 3.12 -3.96 13.56
C ALA A 374 3.57 -4.12 12.09
N GLY A 375 3.92 -3.01 11.44
CA GLY A 375 4.50 -3.05 10.09
C GLY A 375 3.58 -3.69 9.04
N VAL A 376 2.26 -3.50 9.16
CA VAL A 376 1.27 -4.04 8.23
C VAL A 376 1.49 -3.47 6.82
N ARG A 377 1.55 -4.34 5.83
CA ARG A 377 1.75 -4.02 4.41
C ARG A 377 0.65 -4.53 3.49
N GLY A 378 -0.26 -5.36 3.99
CA GLY A 378 -1.38 -5.91 3.23
C GLY A 378 -2.52 -6.33 4.14
N VAL A 379 -3.74 -6.21 3.64
CA VAL A 379 -4.96 -6.61 4.35
C VAL A 379 -5.93 -7.26 3.38
N LEU A 380 -6.63 -8.29 3.82
CA LEU A 380 -7.73 -8.95 3.11
C LEU A 380 -8.79 -9.39 4.13
N SER A 381 -10.07 -9.38 3.75
CA SER A 381 -11.10 -10.09 4.50
C SER A 381 -11.78 -11.12 3.61
N HIS A 382 -12.01 -12.31 4.16
CA HIS A 382 -12.70 -13.40 3.49
C HIS A 382 -13.42 -14.27 4.52
N LYS A 383 -14.72 -14.48 4.32
CA LYS A 383 -15.61 -15.30 5.17
C LYS A 383 -15.51 -14.97 6.67
N GLY A 384 -15.40 -13.68 7.00
CA GLY A 384 -15.33 -13.20 8.38
C GLY A 384 -13.95 -13.24 9.02
N HIS A 385 -12.93 -13.80 8.33
CA HIS A 385 -11.55 -13.72 8.79
C HIS A 385 -10.82 -12.53 8.15
N TRP A 386 -9.82 -12.01 8.87
CA TRP A 386 -8.94 -10.94 8.41
C TRP A 386 -7.54 -11.49 8.19
N TYR A 387 -6.99 -11.30 6.99
CA TYR A 387 -5.64 -11.70 6.64
C TYR A 387 -4.75 -10.47 6.62
N ILE A 388 -3.72 -10.47 7.46
CA ILE A 388 -2.83 -9.32 7.69
C ILE A 388 -1.42 -9.71 7.30
N GLY A 389 -0.91 -9.08 6.24
CA GLY A 389 0.46 -9.23 5.78
C GLY A 389 1.37 -8.32 6.61
N GLN A 390 2.13 -8.92 7.52
CA GLN A 390 3.10 -8.24 8.37
C GLN A 390 4.51 -8.37 7.76
N ALA A 391 5.19 -7.23 7.60
CA ALA A 391 6.60 -7.22 7.24
C ALA A 391 7.47 -7.67 8.43
N SER A 392 8.60 -8.30 8.14
CA SER A 392 9.64 -8.55 9.14
C SER A 392 10.34 -7.25 9.53
N GLU A 393 10.73 -7.13 10.81
CA GLU A 393 11.62 -6.06 11.28
C GLU A 393 13.02 -6.15 10.66
N ASP A 394 13.47 -7.37 10.39
CA ASP A 394 14.68 -7.66 9.64
C ASP A 394 14.33 -7.78 8.17
N LEU A 395 14.78 -6.81 7.36
CA LEU A 395 14.47 -6.73 5.94
C LEU A 395 14.90 -7.97 5.15
N ASP A 396 15.95 -8.68 5.58
CA ASP A 396 16.43 -9.87 4.88
C ASP A 396 15.59 -11.13 5.20
N LYS A 397 14.59 -11.02 6.09
CA LYS A 397 13.76 -12.14 6.52
C LYS A 397 12.36 -12.12 5.90
N PRO A 398 11.75 -13.31 5.69
CA PRO A 398 10.37 -13.41 5.25
C PRO A 398 9.41 -12.75 6.26
N GLY A 399 8.28 -12.25 5.77
CA GLY A 399 7.21 -11.70 6.61
C GLY A 399 6.31 -12.78 7.20
N THR A 400 5.17 -12.36 7.74
CA THR A 400 4.13 -13.26 8.24
C THR A 400 2.78 -12.89 7.64
N LEU A 401 2.00 -13.90 7.25
CA LEU A 401 0.59 -13.73 6.90
C LEU A 401 -0.27 -14.27 8.04
N TRP A 402 -0.82 -13.36 8.84
CA TRP A 402 -1.71 -13.70 9.93
C TRP A 402 -3.13 -13.85 9.43
N ARG A 403 -3.83 -14.87 9.90
CA ARG A 403 -5.30 -14.92 9.94
C ARG A 403 -5.74 -14.50 11.34
N GLN A 404 -6.49 -13.41 11.45
CA GLN A 404 -7.01 -12.87 12.70
C GLN A 404 -8.54 -12.77 12.69
N ASP A 405 -9.11 -12.86 13.88
CA ASP A 405 -10.49 -12.57 14.23
C ASP A 405 -10.53 -12.10 15.70
N GLU A 406 -11.72 -11.91 16.27
CA GLU A 406 -11.88 -11.53 17.68
C GLU A 406 -11.47 -12.65 18.66
N ASP A 407 -11.25 -13.89 18.19
CA ASP A 407 -10.84 -15.01 19.03
C ASP A 407 -9.30 -15.16 19.10
N GLY A 408 -8.57 -14.74 18.07
CA GLY A 408 -7.11 -14.77 18.09
C GLY A 408 -6.41 -14.57 16.74
N ALA A 409 -5.12 -14.92 16.71
CA ALA A 409 -4.28 -14.91 15.53
C ALA A 409 -3.66 -16.28 15.27
N LYS A 410 -3.60 -16.68 13.99
CA LYS A 410 -2.87 -17.87 13.52
C LYS A 410 -2.05 -17.52 12.29
N ALA A 411 -0.90 -18.16 12.12
CA ALA A 411 -0.11 -18.07 10.90
C ALA A 411 0.57 -19.41 10.61
N PRO A 412 0.88 -19.70 9.33
CA PRO A 412 1.68 -20.86 8.97
C PRO A 412 3.04 -20.84 9.68
N GLN A 413 3.54 -22.03 10.00
CA GLN A 413 4.87 -22.20 10.59
C GLN A 413 5.80 -22.91 9.63
N CYS A 414 7.06 -22.47 9.59
CA CYS A 414 8.13 -23.03 8.78
C CYS A 414 9.41 -23.17 9.62
N ALA A 415 10.37 -23.94 9.12
CA ALA A 415 11.66 -24.08 9.78
C ALA A 415 12.34 -22.71 9.86
N ALA A 416 12.88 -22.35 11.02
CA ALA A 416 13.67 -21.12 11.14
C ALA A 416 14.92 -21.23 10.26
N ASP A 417 15.05 -20.36 9.26
CA ASP A 417 16.25 -20.28 8.42
C ASP A 417 17.49 -19.98 9.27
N LYS A 418 18.29 -21.00 9.52
CA LYS A 418 19.68 -20.86 10.00
C LYS A 418 20.58 -21.70 9.09
N PRO A 419 21.37 -21.06 8.21
CA PRO A 419 22.33 -21.77 7.37
C PRO A 419 23.21 -22.70 8.21
N GLY A 420 23.19 -24.00 7.90
CA GLY A 420 24.06 -25.00 8.55
C GLY A 420 23.59 -25.52 9.92
N ILE A 421 22.41 -25.12 10.42
CA ILE A 421 21.87 -25.63 11.69
C ILE A 421 20.49 -26.24 11.45
N LYS A 422 20.36 -27.57 11.61
CA LYS A 422 19.03 -28.18 11.78
C LYS A 422 18.45 -27.67 13.09
N SER A 423 17.38 -26.89 13.00
CA SER A 423 16.68 -26.36 14.17
C SER A 423 15.25 -26.87 14.16
N ASP A 424 14.80 -27.41 15.30
CA ASP A 424 13.38 -27.75 15.53
C ASP A 424 12.55 -26.50 15.89
N LEU A 425 13.17 -25.31 15.88
CA LEU A 425 12.48 -24.06 16.13
C LEU A 425 11.61 -23.70 14.92
N LYS A 426 10.31 -23.63 15.17
CA LYS A 426 9.33 -23.16 14.20
C LYS A 426 9.25 -21.63 14.26
N SER A 427 9.22 -21.01 13.09
CA SER A 427 9.06 -19.56 12.89
C SER A 427 7.74 -19.27 12.17
N TYR A 428 7.15 -18.09 12.41
CA TYR A 428 6.02 -17.57 11.62
C TYR A 428 6.48 -16.75 10.41
N ALA A 429 7.78 -16.49 10.27
CA ALA A 429 8.39 -15.79 9.14
C ALA A 429 8.42 -16.68 7.89
N CYS A 430 7.24 -16.94 7.31
CA CYS A 430 7.04 -17.85 6.18
C CYS A 430 6.46 -17.17 4.94
N TRP A 431 5.94 -15.96 5.08
CA TRP A 431 5.37 -15.18 3.98
C TRP A 431 6.48 -14.51 3.16
N GLY A 432 6.25 -14.28 1.87
CA GLY A 432 7.29 -13.76 0.98
C GLY A 432 7.94 -12.49 1.51
N ARG A 433 9.25 -12.36 1.29
CA ARG A 433 10.01 -11.18 1.71
C ARG A 433 9.45 -9.95 1.01
N HIS A 434 9.40 -8.84 1.74
CA HIS A 434 9.00 -7.55 1.18
C HIS A 434 7.62 -7.51 0.52
N SER A 435 6.73 -8.46 0.86
CA SER A 435 5.40 -8.53 0.27
C SER A 435 4.55 -7.33 0.69
N VAL A 436 3.83 -6.76 -0.28
CA VAL A 436 2.92 -5.63 -0.08
C VAL A 436 1.62 -5.89 -0.83
N SER A 437 0.53 -5.37 -0.25
CA SER A 437 -0.83 -5.51 -0.76
C SER A 437 -1.31 -6.95 -0.84
N LEU A 438 -2.62 -7.17 -0.73
CA LEU A 438 -3.24 -8.47 -0.90
C LEU A 438 -4.47 -8.29 -1.78
N SER A 439 -4.69 -9.18 -2.74
CA SER A 439 -5.93 -9.25 -3.52
C SER A 439 -6.36 -10.69 -3.65
N TYR A 440 -7.64 -10.97 -3.44
CA TYR A 440 -8.17 -12.32 -3.55
C TYR A 440 -8.94 -12.52 -4.85
N SER A 441 -8.57 -13.57 -5.59
CA SER A 441 -9.27 -14.09 -6.75
C SER A 441 -10.15 -15.28 -6.33
N PRO A 442 -11.49 -15.14 -6.32
CA PRO A 442 -12.38 -16.25 -5.99
C PRO A 442 -12.40 -17.33 -7.07
N GLU A 443 -12.08 -16.99 -8.33
CA GLU A 443 -12.09 -17.95 -9.45
C GLU A 443 -11.00 -19.01 -9.33
N THR A 444 -9.83 -18.60 -8.84
CA THR A 444 -8.64 -19.47 -8.71
C THR A 444 -8.29 -19.83 -7.28
N ASP A 445 -9.03 -19.30 -6.31
CA ASP A 445 -8.74 -19.37 -4.87
C ASP A 445 -7.35 -18.81 -4.51
N GLU A 446 -6.91 -17.77 -5.23
CA GLU A 446 -5.55 -17.24 -5.11
C GLU A 446 -5.53 -15.88 -4.38
N VAL A 447 -4.65 -15.76 -3.40
CA VAL A 447 -4.23 -14.49 -2.81
C VAL A 447 -3.00 -14.00 -3.57
N TRP A 448 -3.20 -12.94 -4.34
CA TRP A 448 -2.16 -12.24 -5.09
C TRP A 448 -1.51 -11.16 -4.24
N THR A 449 -0.19 -11.03 -4.39
CA THR A 449 0.65 -10.02 -3.75
C THR A 449 1.84 -9.73 -4.66
N LEU A 450 2.57 -8.67 -4.37
CA LEU A 450 3.84 -8.36 -5.04
C LEU A 450 4.90 -7.95 -4.03
N THR A 451 6.16 -7.86 -4.45
CA THR A 451 7.29 -7.49 -3.59
C THR A 451 7.96 -6.17 -3.99
N ASP A 452 8.55 -5.50 -3.00
CA ASP A 452 9.30 -4.24 -3.10
C ASP A 452 10.44 -4.23 -2.06
N PRO A 453 11.69 -4.58 -2.46
CA PRO A 453 12.50 -3.67 -3.27
C PRO A 453 13.15 -4.30 -4.53
N ILE A 454 14.01 -3.54 -5.20
CA ILE A 454 14.95 -4.05 -6.21
C ILE A 454 16.09 -4.78 -5.49
N PRO A 455 16.62 -5.90 -6.01
CA PRO A 455 16.29 -6.58 -7.27
C PRO A 455 15.30 -7.75 -7.09
N GLU A 456 14.30 -7.57 -6.24
CA GLU A 456 13.48 -8.65 -5.67
C GLU A 456 12.01 -8.61 -6.12
N ARG A 457 11.70 -7.85 -7.18
CA ARG A 457 10.33 -7.59 -7.65
C ARG A 457 9.72 -8.81 -8.34
N VAL A 458 8.75 -9.42 -7.67
CA VAL A 458 7.97 -10.56 -8.15
C VAL A 458 6.49 -10.32 -7.87
N LEU A 459 5.63 -10.70 -8.81
CA LEU A 459 4.19 -10.84 -8.64
C LEU A 459 3.91 -12.32 -8.41
N TYR A 460 3.32 -12.67 -7.27
CA TYR A 460 3.06 -14.08 -6.96
C TYR A 460 1.68 -14.28 -6.33
N ALA A 461 1.24 -15.53 -6.38
CA ALA A 461 -0.03 -15.96 -5.84
C ALA A 461 0.13 -17.20 -4.97
N VAL A 462 -0.61 -17.25 -3.87
CA VAL A 462 -0.71 -18.39 -2.97
C VAL A 462 -2.18 -18.79 -2.88
N LYS A 463 -2.50 -20.09 -2.87
CA LYS A 463 -3.87 -20.52 -2.66
C LYS A 463 -4.33 -20.23 -1.23
N LEU A 464 -5.51 -19.65 -1.07
CA LEU A 464 -6.08 -19.40 0.25
C LEU A 464 -6.34 -20.73 0.98
N SER A 465 -6.78 -21.78 0.27
CA SER A 465 -6.92 -23.13 0.83
C SER A 465 -5.61 -23.68 1.43
N ASP A 466 -4.48 -23.35 0.83
CA ASP A 466 -3.17 -23.83 1.27
C ASP A 466 -2.68 -23.03 2.48
N VAL A 467 -3.00 -21.73 2.54
CA VAL A 467 -2.82 -20.92 3.76
C VAL A 467 -3.63 -21.54 4.89
N GLU A 468 -4.93 -21.75 4.70
CA GLU A 468 -5.83 -22.31 5.72
C GLU A 468 -5.38 -23.69 6.22
N SER A 469 -4.95 -24.56 5.29
CA SER A 469 -4.44 -25.89 5.63
C SER A 469 -3.13 -25.83 6.43
N ALA A 470 -2.34 -24.77 6.28
CA ALA A 470 -1.09 -24.59 7.00
C ALA A 470 -1.26 -23.94 8.39
N LEU A 471 -2.47 -23.51 8.76
CA LEU A 471 -2.79 -22.95 10.09
C LEU A 471 -3.09 -24.02 11.16
N SER A 472 -3.19 -25.29 10.74
CA SER A 472 -3.62 -26.42 11.59
C SER A 472 -2.54 -26.96 12.50
#